data_AF-A0A2U9SGN5-F1
#
_entry.id   AF-A0A2U9SGN5-F1
#
_cell.length_a   1.000
_cell.length_b   1.000
_cell.length_c   1.000
_cell.angle_alpha   90.00
_cell.angle_beta   90.00
_cell.angle_gamma   90.00
#
_symmetry.space_group_name_H-M   'P 1'
#
loop_
_entity.id
_entity.type
_entity.pdbx_description
1 polymer ?
#
loop_
_entity_poly.entity_id
_entity_poly.type
_entity_poly.pdbx_seq_one_letter_code
_entity_poly.pdbx_strand_id
1 'polypeptide(L)'
;MVSLSSYADIGGMAQSLQQSIDAAVKRVQQQAAGNGGATGKVQEYEQTVNKSALNAAPFATNIGTLVKDTSRLNVFSSLAANDPADFYKFTVTTSGAPTLGTVGDAGVRLQLMDRGGKVIADSNKDAGTTYDAFQKLKSGQLTLDKGDYTLRIAREKDIPIKEAKNYGVQLRMGDYSKDYDTIAKQPAKGDNPFGNNTKLQGLAAILGAGSTSLNPASMILGGTAGSYGGRGSLLNALL
;
A
#
# COMPACT_ATOMS: atom_id res chain seq x y z
N MET A 1 -11.76 -12.42 -44.88
CA MET A 1 -12.07 -11.07 -44.35
C MET A 1 -11.64 -11.05 -42.89
N VAL A 2 -10.65 -10.23 -42.54
CA VAL A 2 -10.12 -10.14 -41.16
C VAL A 2 -10.76 -8.91 -40.51
N SER A 3 -11.59 -9.12 -39.48
CA SER A 3 -12.23 -8.04 -38.74
C SER A 3 -11.25 -7.45 -37.73
N LEU A 4 -10.81 -6.21 -37.96
CA LEU A 4 -10.10 -5.39 -36.98
C LEU A 4 -11.11 -4.70 -36.05
N SER A 5 -11.36 -5.26 -34.86
CA SER A 5 -12.26 -4.65 -33.87
C SER A 5 -11.82 -4.93 -32.43
N SER A 6 -10.68 -4.41 -31.98
CA SER A 6 -10.27 -4.55 -30.56
C SER A 6 -9.62 -3.31 -29.94
N TYR A 7 -9.77 -2.11 -30.53
CA TYR A 7 -9.20 -0.87 -29.98
C TYR A 7 -10.21 0.05 -29.26
N ALA A 8 -11.45 -0.39 -29.01
CA ALA A 8 -12.49 0.45 -28.40
C ALA A 8 -12.60 0.37 -26.86
N ASP A 9 -11.95 -0.60 -26.20
CA ASP A 9 -12.23 -0.91 -24.78
C ASP A 9 -11.43 -0.12 -23.74
N ILE A 10 -10.48 0.72 -24.14
CA ILE A 10 -9.64 1.45 -23.18
C ILE A 10 -10.31 2.75 -22.69
N GLY A 11 -11.16 3.38 -23.53
CA GLY A 11 -11.86 4.62 -23.18
C GLY A 11 -12.93 4.44 -22.10
N GLY A 12 -13.64 3.29 -22.11
CA GLY A 12 -14.71 2.99 -21.15
C GLY A 12 -14.20 2.71 -19.73
N MET A 13 -12.98 2.17 -19.60
CA MET A 13 -12.38 1.90 -18.28
C MET A 13 -11.92 3.18 -17.57
N ALA A 14 -11.45 4.20 -18.29
CA ALA A 14 -11.06 5.47 -17.68
C ALA A 14 -12.26 6.24 -17.13
N GLN A 15 -13.41 6.19 -17.82
CA GLN A 15 -14.64 6.84 -17.39
C GLN A 15 -15.32 6.11 -16.23
N SER A 16 -15.30 4.77 -16.22
CA SER A 16 -15.86 3.99 -15.11
C SER A 16 -15.00 4.12 -13.84
N LEU A 17 -13.67 4.28 -13.97
CA LEU A 17 -12.80 4.65 -12.85
C LEU A 17 -13.09 6.06 -12.33
N GLN A 18 -13.27 7.05 -13.21
CA GLN A 18 -13.56 8.41 -12.75
C GLN A 18 -14.90 8.47 -11.98
N GLN A 19 -15.92 7.78 -12.49
CA GLN A 19 -17.22 7.68 -11.82
C GLN A 19 -17.17 6.87 -10.52
N SER A 20 -16.36 5.80 -10.46
CA SER A 20 -16.20 5.01 -9.24
C SER A 20 -15.39 5.75 -8.18
N ILE A 21 -14.42 6.58 -8.59
CA ILE A 21 -13.67 7.48 -7.72
C ILE A 21 -14.62 8.56 -7.17
N ASP A 22 -15.40 9.24 -8.01
CA ASP A 22 -16.36 10.26 -7.54
C ASP A 22 -17.39 9.66 -6.57
N ALA A 23 -17.88 8.45 -6.84
CA ALA A 23 -18.79 7.74 -5.95
C ALA A 23 -18.13 7.27 -4.65
N ALA A 24 -16.86 6.88 -4.69
CA ALA A 24 -16.07 6.49 -3.52
C ALA A 24 -15.73 7.71 -2.66
N VAL A 25 -15.33 8.83 -3.27
CA VAL A 25 -15.11 10.13 -2.61
C VAL A 25 -16.40 10.58 -1.94
N LYS A 26 -17.54 10.52 -2.63
CA LYS A 26 -18.84 10.88 -2.04
C LYS A 26 -19.24 9.97 -0.87
N ARG A 27 -18.95 8.66 -0.95
CA ARG A 27 -19.18 7.72 0.17
C ARG A 27 -18.23 7.94 1.34
N VAL A 28 -16.97 8.30 1.10
CA VAL A 28 -16.01 8.69 2.16
C VAL A 28 -16.44 9.96 2.85
N GLN A 29 -16.88 10.96 2.09
CA GLN A 29 -17.43 12.20 2.63
C GLN A 29 -18.69 11.94 3.48
N GLN A 30 -19.53 10.97 3.10
CA GLN A 30 -20.71 10.57 3.86
C GLN A 30 -20.38 9.71 5.11
N GLN A 31 -19.39 8.82 5.04
CA GLN A 31 -18.88 8.08 6.22
C GLN A 31 -18.09 8.98 7.18
N ALA A 32 -17.53 10.09 6.69
CA ALA A 32 -16.87 11.11 7.50
C ALA A 32 -17.83 11.87 8.44
N ALA A 33 -19.15 11.64 8.38
CA ALA A 33 -20.10 12.18 9.35
C ALA A 33 -20.08 11.46 10.72
N GLY A 34 -19.36 10.33 10.87
CA GLY A 34 -19.31 9.55 12.12
C GLY A 34 -18.18 9.92 13.08
N ASN A 35 -18.48 10.69 14.12
CA ASN A 35 -17.59 11.18 15.21
C ASN A 35 -16.39 12.04 14.75
N GLY A 36 -16.57 13.37 14.77
CA GLY A 36 -15.57 14.40 14.43
C GLY A 36 -15.99 15.21 13.20
N GLY A 37 -16.22 16.51 13.37
CA GLY A 37 -16.77 17.41 12.35
C GLY A 37 -15.72 18.37 11.78
N ALA A 38 -16.03 18.94 10.62
CA ALA A 38 -15.31 20.11 10.11
C ALA A 38 -15.48 21.27 11.10
N THR A 39 -14.37 21.85 11.58
CA THR A 39 -14.40 23.05 12.42
C THR A 39 -14.19 24.29 11.57
N GLY A 40 -15.27 25.04 11.34
CA GLY A 40 -15.22 26.30 10.59
C GLY A 40 -14.93 26.12 9.09
N LYS A 41 -14.19 27.07 8.49
CA LYS A 41 -13.74 26.98 7.10
C LYS A 41 -12.59 25.98 6.99
N VAL A 42 -12.88 24.79 6.48
CA VAL A 42 -11.86 23.77 6.22
C VAL A 42 -10.91 24.25 5.11
N GLN A 43 -9.62 24.12 5.34
CA GLN A 43 -8.59 24.31 4.33
C GLN A 43 -8.35 22.97 3.63
N GLU A 44 -8.68 22.90 2.34
CA GLU A 44 -8.50 21.71 1.52
C GLU A 44 -7.13 21.75 0.83
N TYR A 45 -6.38 20.66 0.94
CA TYR A 45 -5.08 20.47 0.33
C TYR A 45 -5.13 19.19 -0.49
N GLU A 46 -5.09 19.32 -1.81
CA GLU A 46 -4.99 18.16 -2.70
C GLU A 46 -3.53 17.97 -3.13
N GLN A 47 -3.06 16.73 -3.04
CA GLN A 47 -1.81 16.30 -3.64
C GLN A 47 -2.03 15.06 -4.51
N THR A 48 -1.44 15.08 -5.70
CA THR A 48 -1.28 13.88 -6.52
C THR A 48 0.12 13.34 -6.31
N VAL A 49 0.23 12.07 -5.93
CA VAL A 49 1.50 11.39 -5.72
C VAL A 49 1.56 10.11 -6.56
N ASN A 50 2.70 9.81 -7.15
CA ASN A 50 2.92 8.50 -7.74
C ASN A 50 3.28 7.51 -6.63
N LYS A 51 2.66 6.34 -6.66
CA LYS A 51 2.99 5.23 -5.76
C LYS A 51 4.41 4.77 -6.02
N SER A 52 5.06 4.25 -4.98
CA SER A 52 6.32 3.54 -5.12
C SER A 52 6.14 2.33 -6.05
N ALA A 53 7.10 2.13 -6.96
CA ALA A 53 7.18 0.91 -7.76
C ALA A 53 7.55 -0.35 -6.94
N LEU A 54 7.91 -0.17 -5.66
CA LEU A 54 8.22 -1.23 -4.72
C LEU A 54 7.19 -1.33 -3.63
N ASN A 55 6.77 -2.57 -3.38
CA ASN A 55 5.75 -2.92 -2.40
C ASN A 55 6.40 -3.28 -1.07
N ALA A 56 7.11 -2.33 -0.47
CA ALA A 56 7.73 -2.51 0.84
C ALA A 56 7.64 -1.23 1.70
N ALA A 57 7.53 -1.42 3.02
CA ALA A 57 7.38 -0.33 3.98
C ALA A 57 8.44 0.79 3.88
N PRO A 58 9.73 0.52 3.60
CA PRO A 58 10.73 1.59 3.43
C PRO A 58 10.42 2.57 2.27
N PHE A 59 9.70 2.10 1.26
CA PHE A 59 9.29 2.90 0.09
C PHE A 59 7.84 3.36 0.17
N ALA A 60 7.26 3.37 1.37
CA ALA A 60 5.90 3.85 1.55
C ALA A 60 5.73 5.28 1.01
N THR A 61 4.58 5.56 0.41
CA THR A 61 4.23 6.88 -0.09
C THR A 61 3.85 7.77 1.08
N ASN A 62 4.45 8.96 1.23
CA ASN A 62 4.09 9.86 2.32
C ASN A 62 2.73 10.53 2.05
N ILE A 63 1.79 10.39 2.97
CA ILE A 63 0.44 10.95 2.88
C ILE A 63 0.21 12.12 3.84
N GLY A 64 1.23 12.49 4.63
CA GLY A 64 1.22 13.68 5.49
C GLY A 64 1.25 13.38 6.98
N THR A 65 0.79 14.36 7.75
CA THR A 65 0.92 14.38 9.20
C THR A 65 -0.44 14.45 9.86
N LEU A 66 -0.73 13.50 10.74
CA LEU A 66 -1.94 13.43 11.53
C LEU A 66 -1.77 14.20 12.85
N VAL A 67 -2.48 15.31 12.93
CA VAL A 67 -2.55 16.24 14.06
C VAL A 67 -3.97 16.24 14.61
N LYS A 68 -4.09 15.98 15.92
CA LYS A 68 -5.35 15.99 16.65
C LYS A 68 -6.10 17.33 16.49
N ASP A 69 -7.42 17.25 16.29
CA ASP A 69 -8.35 18.37 16.15
C ASP A 69 -8.00 19.35 15.01
N THR A 70 -7.11 18.93 14.10
CA THR A 70 -6.53 19.81 13.07
C THR A 70 -6.59 19.16 11.70
N SER A 71 -6.04 17.97 11.53
CA SER A 71 -5.87 17.37 10.20
C SER A 71 -6.75 16.14 10.00
N ARG A 72 -7.29 16.03 8.80
CA ARG A 72 -7.82 14.79 8.23
C ARG A 72 -6.95 14.39 7.05
N LEU A 73 -6.57 13.13 6.97
CA LEU A 73 -5.80 12.56 5.87
C LEU A 73 -6.72 11.62 5.07
N ASN A 74 -6.91 11.89 3.79
CA ASN A 74 -7.61 10.99 2.89
C ASN A 74 -6.64 10.48 1.82
N VAL A 75 -6.77 9.20 1.49
CA VAL A 75 -5.98 8.54 0.45
C VAL A 75 -6.93 7.84 -0.49
N PHE A 76 -6.89 8.19 -1.76
CA PHE A 76 -7.70 7.57 -2.81
C PHE A 76 -6.77 6.94 -3.84
N SER A 77 -6.98 5.66 -4.13
CA SER A 77 -6.09 4.89 -5.00
C SER A 77 -6.73 3.60 -5.48
N SER A 78 -5.97 2.84 -6.26
CA SER A 78 -6.32 1.49 -6.68
C SER A 78 -5.12 0.55 -6.55
N LEU A 79 -5.39 -0.69 -6.17
CA LEU A 79 -4.46 -1.80 -6.37
C LEU A 79 -4.56 -2.17 -7.84
N ALA A 80 -3.51 -1.96 -8.63
CA ALA A 80 -3.50 -2.33 -10.04
C ALA A 80 -3.49 -3.85 -10.23
N ALA A 81 -3.78 -4.31 -11.44
CA ALA A 81 -3.53 -5.70 -11.78
C ALA A 81 -2.04 -6.02 -11.58
N ASN A 82 -1.71 -7.15 -10.95
CA ASN A 82 -0.34 -7.52 -10.54
C ASN A 82 0.27 -6.72 -9.39
N ASP A 83 -0.52 -5.86 -8.74
CA ASP A 83 -0.12 -5.13 -7.55
C ASP A 83 -0.60 -5.86 -6.27
N PRO A 84 0.29 -6.52 -5.51
CA PRO A 84 -0.08 -7.23 -4.29
C PRO A 84 -0.40 -6.30 -3.10
N ALA A 85 0.26 -5.13 -3.00
CA ALA A 85 0.13 -4.25 -1.84
C ALA A 85 0.72 -2.86 -2.07
N ASP A 86 0.00 -1.85 -1.61
CA ASP A 86 0.44 -0.47 -1.46
C ASP A 86 0.85 -0.16 -0.01
N PHE A 87 1.87 0.68 0.15
CA PHE A 87 2.34 1.15 1.44
C PHE A 87 2.26 2.67 1.50
N TYR A 88 1.66 3.19 2.57
CA TYR A 88 1.55 4.62 2.86
C TYR A 88 2.13 4.91 4.23
N LYS A 89 2.89 5.99 4.36
CA LYS A 89 3.43 6.44 5.65
C LYS A 89 2.79 7.75 6.05
N PHE A 90 2.52 7.89 7.35
CA PHE A 90 2.07 9.13 7.96
C PHE A 90 2.70 9.28 9.34
N THR A 91 2.80 10.52 9.80
CA THR A 91 3.36 10.84 11.12
C THR A 91 2.26 11.34 12.05
N VAL A 92 2.16 10.79 13.26
CA VAL A 92 1.29 11.29 14.33
C VAL A 92 2.10 12.26 15.18
N THR A 93 1.64 13.50 15.34
CA THR A 93 2.35 14.50 16.16
C THR A 93 1.92 14.51 17.63
N THR A 94 0.67 14.10 17.88
CA THR A 94 0.03 14.17 19.19
C THR A 94 -0.61 12.81 19.48
N SER A 95 -0.28 12.21 20.63
CA SER A 95 -0.89 10.94 21.03
C SER A 95 -2.41 11.10 21.15
N GLY A 96 -3.15 10.11 20.66
CA GLY A 96 -4.61 10.11 20.69
C GLY A 96 -5.19 8.99 19.85
N ALA A 97 -6.51 8.89 19.83
CA ALA A 97 -7.20 7.79 19.17
C ALA A 97 -7.74 8.25 17.80
N PRO A 98 -7.07 7.89 16.69
CA PRO A 98 -7.59 8.21 15.38
C PRO A 98 -8.74 7.28 15.00
N THR A 99 -9.64 7.80 14.17
CA THR A 99 -10.72 7.07 13.54
C THR A 99 -10.32 6.75 12.11
N LEU A 100 -10.43 5.47 11.73
CA LEU A 100 -10.19 4.98 10.37
C LEU A 100 -11.51 4.81 9.61
N GLY A 101 -11.70 5.62 8.58
CA GLY A 101 -12.71 5.42 7.55
C GLY A 101 -12.14 4.59 6.39
N THR A 102 -12.94 3.67 5.87
CA THR A 102 -12.57 2.88 4.68
C THR A 102 -13.75 2.81 3.72
N VAL A 103 -13.48 3.05 2.45
CA VAL A 103 -14.38 2.77 1.32
C VAL A 103 -13.59 1.95 0.31
N GLY A 104 -14.25 1.11 -0.47
CA GLY A 104 -13.59 0.44 -1.57
C GLY A 104 -14.27 -0.84 -1.97
N ASP A 105 -13.65 -1.50 -2.94
CA ASP A 105 -14.06 -2.81 -3.38
C ASP A 105 -13.79 -3.85 -2.26
N ALA A 106 -14.62 -4.88 -2.20
CA ALA A 106 -14.40 -6.00 -1.28
C ALA A 106 -13.09 -6.74 -1.61
N GLY A 107 -12.50 -7.37 -0.59
CA GLY A 107 -11.25 -8.14 -0.75
C GLY A 107 -9.97 -7.31 -0.58
N VAL A 108 -10.07 -6.12 0.00
CA VAL A 108 -8.93 -5.27 0.36
C VAL A 108 -8.66 -5.42 1.86
N ARG A 109 -7.45 -5.87 2.19
CA ARG A 109 -6.95 -5.97 3.56
C ARG A 109 -6.15 -4.71 3.92
N LEU A 110 -6.47 -4.13 5.07
CA LEU A 110 -5.74 -3.00 5.63
C LEU A 110 -4.98 -3.43 6.88
N GLN A 111 -3.73 -3.01 6.98
CA GLN A 111 -2.90 -3.26 8.14
C GLN A 111 -2.20 -1.97 8.56
N LEU A 112 -2.36 -1.60 9.82
CA LEU A 112 -1.58 -0.53 10.43
C LEU A 112 -0.34 -1.14 11.08
N MET A 113 0.82 -0.57 10.76
CA MET A 113 2.11 -0.97 11.28
C MET A 113 2.77 0.19 12.03
N ASP A 114 3.48 -0.12 13.10
CA ASP A 114 4.34 0.85 13.77
C ASP A 114 5.62 1.15 12.95
N ARG A 115 6.45 2.07 13.45
CA ARG A 115 7.75 2.41 12.85
C ARG A 115 8.67 1.21 12.65
N GLY A 116 8.56 0.18 13.49
CA GLY A 116 9.34 -1.06 13.39
C GLY A 116 8.81 -2.05 12.35
N GLY A 117 7.69 -1.75 11.70
CA GLY A 117 7.02 -2.65 10.77
C GLY A 117 6.20 -3.74 11.44
N LYS A 118 5.95 -3.65 12.76
CA LYS A 118 5.07 -4.59 13.45
C LYS A 118 3.62 -4.20 13.19
N VAL A 119 2.81 -5.18 12.77
CA VAL A 119 1.36 -5.00 12.62
C VAL A 119 0.73 -4.78 13.99
N ILE A 120 0.04 -3.64 14.15
CA ILE A 120 -0.68 -3.26 15.37
C ILE A 120 -2.19 -3.26 15.19
N ALA A 121 -2.68 -3.18 13.94
CA ALA A 121 -4.08 -3.39 13.60
C ALA A 121 -4.19 -4.07 12.23
N ASP A 122 -5.14 -4.99 12.07
CA ASP A 122 -5.32 -5.78 10.85
C ASP A 122 -6.80 -5.99 10.54
N SER A 123 -7.23 -5.70 9.31
CA SER A 123 -8.64 -5.85 8.93
C SER A 123 -9.07 -7.31 8.73
N ASN A 124 -8.13 -8.26 8.71
CA ASN A 124 -8.46 -9.67 8.60
C ASN A 124 -9.09 -10.18 9.91
N LYS A 125 -10.32 -10.70 9.83
CA LYS A 125 -11.08 -11.29 10.95
C LYS A 125 -10.34 -12.41 11.68
N ASP A 126 -9.44 -13.11 10.99
CA ASP A 126 -8.68 -14.23 11.54
C ASP A 126 -7.35 -13.77 12.19
N ALA A 127 -7.10 -12.46 12.30
CA ALA A 127 -5.86 -11.89 12.84
C ALA A 127 -5.85 -11.69 14.38
N GLY A 128 -6.88 -12.21 15.08
CA GLY A 128 -6.96 -12.20 16.54
C GLY A 128 -6.92 -10.80 17.15
N THR A 129 -6.01 -10.55 18.09
CA THR A 129 -5.92 -9.26 18.81
C THR A 129 -5.67 -8.06 17.91
N THR A 130 -5.03 -8.26 16.75
CA THR A 130 -4.83 -7.18 15.77
C THR A 130 -6.12 -6.84 15.00
N TYR A 131 -7.06 -7.79 14.89
CA TYR A 131 -8.39 -7.50 14.38
C TYR A 131 -9.22 -6.69 15.38
N ASP A 132 -9.14 -7.01 16.67
CA ASP A 132 -9.79 -6.21 17.71
C ASP A 132 -9.23 -4.79 17.74
N ALA A 133 -7.92 -4.64 17.58
CA ALA A 133 -7.27 -3.35 17.45
C ALA A 133 -7.73 -2.59 16.19
N PHE A 134 -8.00 -3.29 15.09
CA PHE A 134 -8.57 -2.68 13.88
C PHE A 134 -10.00 -2.19 14.09
N GLN A 135 -10.84 -2.95 14.79
CA GLN A 135 -12.18 -2.47 15.14
C GLN A 135 -12.12 -1.25 16.05
N LYS A 136 -11.19 -1.23 17.03
CA LYS A 136 -10.91 -0.06 17.86
C LYS A 136 -10.40 1.13 17.04
N LEU A 137 -9.57 0.89 16.03
CA LEU A 137 -9.09 1.93 15.12
C LEU A 137 -10.25 2.51 14.28
N LYS A 138 -11.17 1.67 13.80
CA LYS A 138 -12.37 2.12 13.09
C LYS A 138 -13.33 2.92 13.97
N SER A 139 -13.42 2.59 15.26
CA SER A 139 -14.32 3.27 16.20
C SER A 139 -13.69 4.47 16.91
N GLY A 140 -12.41 4.78 16.66
CA GLY A 140 -11.71 5.88 17.34
C GLY A 140 -11.34 5.57 18.79
N GLN A 141 -11.07 4.31 19.12
CA GLN A 141 -10.75 3.81 20.46
C GLN A 141 -9.31 3.28 20.58
N LEU A 142 -8.60 3.08 19.47
CA LEU A 142 -7.20 2.67 19.48
C LEU A 142 -6.31 3.91 19.64
N THR A 143 -5.63 4.07 20.76
CA THR A 143 -4.65 5.15 20.94
C THR A 143 -3.38 4.85 20.14
N LEU A 144 -2.95 5.82 19.32
CA LEU A 144 -1.64 5.86 18.71
C LEU A 144 -0.79 6.91 19.42
N ASP A 145 0.48 6.60 19.65
CA ASP A 145 1.44 7.53 20.20
C ASP A 145 2.02 8.44 19.12
N LYS A 146 2.77 9.45 19.56
CA LYS A 146 3.54 10.29 18.64
C LYS A 146 4.60 9.42 17.93
N GLY A 147 4.58 9.40 16.61
CA GLY A 147 5.53 8.60 15.84
C GLY A 147 5.12 8.40 14.38
N ASP A 148 5.96 7.65 13.67
CA ASP A 148 5.70 7.27 12.28
C ASP A 148 4.97 5.94 12.23
N TYR A 149 3.96 5.89 11.36
CA TYR A 149 3.15 4.71 11.12
C TYR A 149 3.09 4.41 9.63
N THR A 150 2.92 3.13 9.30
CA THR A 150 2.75 2.67 7.94
C THR A 150 1.40 1.98 7.80
N LEU A 151 0.59 2.44 6.86
CA LEU A 151 -0.61 1.76 6.43
C LEU A 151 -0.29 0.90 5.21
N ARG A 152 -0.43 -0.41 5.34
CA ARG A 152 -0.34 -1.37 4.25
C ARG A 152 -1.75 -1.70 3.77
N ILE A 153 -1.98 -1.54 2.48
CA ILE A 153 -3.24 -1.86 1.81
C ILE A 153 -2.93 -2.96 0.81
N ALA A 154 -3.45 -4.16 1.03
CA ALA A 154 -3.11 -5.34 0.27
C ALA A 154 -4.37 -6.06 -0.20
N ARG A 155 -4.21 -6.95 -1.18
CA ARG A 155 -5.29 -7.89 -1.52
C ARG A 155 -5.41 -8.96 -0.43
N GLU A 156 -6.62 -9.40 -0.15
CA GLU A 156 -6.82 -10.61 0.63
C GLU A 156 -6.23 -11.83 -0.11
N LYS A 157 -5.84 -12.87 0.66
CA LYS A 157 -5.02 -13.99 0.17
C LYS A 157 -5.64 -14.74 -1.02
N ASP A 158 -6.97 -14.73 -1.12
CA ASP A 158 -7.72 -15.50 -2.10
C ASP A 158 -8.32 -14.63 -3.23
N ILE A 159 -7.97 -13.34 -3.27
CA ILE A 159 -8.49 -12.42 -4.29
C ILE A 159 -7.56 -12.42 -5.51
N PRO A 160 -8.08 -12.72 -6.72
CA PRO A 160 -7.28 -12.71 -7.93
C PRO A 160 -6.58 -11.36 -8.14
N ILE A 161 -5.27 -11.43 -8.41
CA ILE A 161 -4.41 -10.27 -8.65
C ILE A 161 -4.69 -9.62 -10.03
N LYS A 162 -5.55 -10.22 -10.85
CA LYS A 162 -5.87 -9.77 -12.22
C LYS A 162 -6.82 -8.57 -12.27
N GLU A 163 -7.61 -8.34 -11.22
CA GLU A 163 -8.60 -7.26 -11.20
C GLU A 163 -8.07 -6.06 -10.43
N ALA A 164 -8.22 -4.86 -10.96
CA ALA A 164 -7.98 -3.66 -10.17
C ALA A 164 -8.98 -3.59 -8.99
N LYS A 165 -8.53 -3.13 -7.82
CA LYS A 165 -9.40 -2.88 -6.66
C LYS A 165 -9.24 -1.44 -6.23
N ASN A 166 -10.32 -0.66 -6.28
CA ASN A 166 -10.32 0.72 -5.84
C ASN A 166 -10.53 0.78 -4.34
N TYR A 167 -9.85 1.71 -3.68
CA TYR A 167 -10.02 1.95 -2.25
C TYR A 167 -9.83 3.42 -1.91
N GLY A 168 -10.48 3.83 -0.84
CA GLY A 168 -10.30 5.11 -0.18
C GLY A 168 -10.14 4.89 1.31
N VAL A 169 -9.13 5.53 1.90
CA VAL A 169 -8.88 5.48 3.34
C VAL A 169 -8.91 6.88 3.88
N GLN A 170 -9.51 7.03 5.05
CA GLN A 170 -9.55 8.28 5.79
C GLN A 170 -9.01 8.04 7.20
N LEU A 171 -8.12 8.91 7.65
CA LEU A 171 -7.60 8.98 9.01
C LEU A 171 -7.87 10.37 9.56
N ARG A 172 -8.50 10.43 10.74
CA ARG A 172 -8.66 11.68 11.50
C ARG A 172 -8.52 11.43 12.98
N MET A 173 -8.32 12.47 13.76
CA MET A 173 -8.29 12.37 15.22
C MET A 173 -9.07 13.55 15.82
N GLY A 174 -10.32 13.31 16.20
CA GLY A 174 -11.24 14.36 16.65
C GLY A 174 -11.77 15.20 15.49
N ASP A 175 -11.87 16.51 15.73
CA ASP A 175 -12.32 17.47 14.72
C ASP A 175 -11.21 17.79 13.70
N TYR A 176 -11.51 18.56 12.66
CA TYR A 176 -10.50 18.97 11.69
C TYR A 176 -10.78 20.35 11.07
N SER A 177 -9.72 21.12 10.86
CA SER A 177 -9.72 22.40 10.15
C SER A 177 -8.90 22.35 8.85
N LYS A 178 -8.12 21.27 8.65
CA LYS A 178 -7.32 21.01 7.46
C LYS A 178 -7.63 19.62 6.93
N ASP A 179 -7.88 19.55 5.64
CA ASP A 179 -8.17 18.31 4.94
C ASP A 179 -7.11 18.06 3.88
N TYR A 180 -6.47 16.90 3.96
CA TYR A 180 -5.38 16.52 3.07
C TYR A 180 -5.82 15.35 2.20
N ASP A 181 -6.17 15.66 0.96
CA ASP A 181 -6.56 14.68 -0.03
C ASP A 181 -5.33 14.22 -0.83
N THR A 182 -5.02 12.93 -0.73
CA THR A 182 -3.93 12.32 -1.46
C THR A 182 -4.48 11.37 -2.53
N ILE A 183 -4.30 11.74 -3.80
CA ILE A 183 -4.60 10.88 -4.94
C ILE A 183 -3.34 10.13 -5.32
N ALA A 184 -3.28 8.84 -4.98
CA ALA A 184 -2.12 8.01 -5.28
C ALA A 184 -2.30 7.31 -6.64
N LYS A 185 -1.48 7.70 -7.61
CA LYS A 185 -1.47 7.17 -8.98
C LYS A 185 -0.48 6.02 -9.10
N GLN A 186 -0.72 5.08 -10.01
CA GLN A 186 0.22 3.99 -10.29
C GLN A 186 1.63 4.54 -10.61
N PRO A 187 2.71 3.81 -10.26
CA PRO A 187 4.07 4.21 -10.64
C PRO A 187 4.16 4.42 -12.14
N ALA A 188 4.99 5.38 -12.57
CA ALA A 188 5.23 5.58 -14.00
C ALA A 188 5.92 4.33 -14.58
N LYS A 189 5.68 4.04 -15.87
CA LYS A 189 6.32 2.89 -16.52
C LYS A 189 7.84 3.09 -16.50
N GLY A 190 8.55 2.24 -15.76
CA GLY A 190 10.00 2.33 -15.57
C GLY A 190 10.45 3.11 -14.34
N ASP A 191 9.53 3.54 -13.46
CA ASP A 191 9.90 4.11 -12.17
C ASP A 191 10.66 3.08 -11.34
N ASN A 192 11.84 3.47 -10.87
CA ASN A 192 12.65 2.67 -9.97
C ASN A 192 13.17 3.60 -8.86
N PRO A 193 12.77 3.41 -7.59
CA PRO A 193 13.16 4.31 -6.50
C PRO A 193 14.67 4.27 -6.19
N PHE A 194 15.44 3.42 -6.86
CA PHE A 194 16.91 3.39 -6.80
C PHE A 194 17.62 3.86 -8.06
N GLY A 195 16.89 4.36 -9.06
CA GLY A 195 17.45 4.69 -10.38
C GLY A 195 18.15 3.48 -11.02
N ASN A 196 19.29 3.69 -11.69
CA ASN A 196 20.07 2.64 -12.37
C ASN A 196 21.00 1.84 -11.44
N ASN A 197 20.88 1.97 -10.11
CA ASN A 197 21.80 1.33 -9.18
C ASN A 197 21.46 -0.16 -8.97
N THR A 198 22.08 -1.01 -9.78
CA THR A 198 21.85 -2.47 -9.87
C THR A 198 22.01 -3.21 -8.54
N LYS A 199 22.88 -2.72 -7.64
CA LYS A 199 23.10 -3.34 -6.32
C LYS A 199 21.93 -3.12 -5.37
N LEU A 200 21.36 -1.92 -5.37
CA LEU A 200 20.19 -1.58 -4.56
C LEU A 200 18.91 -2.22 -5.13
N GLN A 201 18.83 -2.36 -6.45
CA GLN A 201 17.77 -3.13 -7.12
C GLN A 201 17.79 -4.61 -6.72
N GLY A 202 18.97 -5.24 -6.65
CA GLY A 202 19.11 -6.62 -6.19
C GLY A 202 18.70 -6.80 -4.73
N LEU A 203 19.08 -5.86 -3.86
CA LEU A 203 18.71 -5.90 -2.44
C LEU A 203 17.20 -5.70 -2.24
N ALA A 204 16.56 -4.85 -3.06
CA ALA A 204 15.14 -4.61 -3.00
C ALA A 204 14.30 -5.74 -3.60
N ALA A 205 14.81 -6.45 -4.61
CA ALA A 205 14.20 -7.69 -5.07
C ALA A 205 14.18 -8.74 -3.95
N ILE A 206 15.25 -8.81 -3.15
CA ILE A 206 15.34 -9.70 -1.98
C ILE A 206 14.40 -9.25 -0.84
N LEU A 207 14.28 -7.94 -0.59
CA LEU A 207 13.43 -7.39 0.48
C LEU A 207 11.94 -7.30 0.11
N GLY A 208 11.61 -7.17 -1.18
CA GLY A 208 10.24 -7.12 -1.71
C GLY A 208 9.66 -8.50 -2.04
N ALA A 209 10.51 -9.52 -2.17
CA ALA A 209 10.09 -10.92 -2.33
C ALA A 209 9.71 -11.56 -0.99
N GLY A 210 8.80 -10.92 -0.24
CA GLY A 210 8.06 -11.61 0.80
C GLY A 210 7.05 -12.55 0.18
N SER A 211 7.46 -13.76 -0.22
CA SER A 211 6.66 -15.02 -0.25
C SER A 211 6.88 -15.99 -1.43
N THR A 212 8.02 -16.02 -2.13
CA THR A 212 8.36 -17.21 -2.94
C THR A 212 9.82 -17.60 -2.78
N SER A 213 10.01 -18.87 -2.43
CA SER A 213 11.29 -19.55 -2.22
C SER A 213 12.22 -19.40 -3.42
N LEU A 214 13.22 -18.54 -3.30
CA LEU A 214 14.44 -18.65 -4.10
C LEU A 214 15.62 -18.59 -3.15
N ASN A 215 16.42 -19.66 -3.20
CA ASN A 215 17.56 -19.90 -2.34
C ASN A 215 18.57 -18.75 -2.53
N PRO A 216 18.85 -17.90 -1.52
CA PRO A 216 19.71 -16.71 -1.67
C PRO A 216 21.19 -17.04 -1.95
N ALA A 217 21.57 -18.32 -1.85
CA ALA A 217 22.93 -18.79 -2.06
C ALA A 217 23.39 -18.75 -3.54
N SER A 218 22.48 -18.77 -4.51
CA SER A 218 22.86 -18.81 -5.93
C SER A 218 23.13 -17.45 -6.57
N MET A 219 22.78 -16.34 -5.91
CA MET A 219 23.03 -14.98 -6.43
C MET A 219 24.23 -14.27 -5.81
N ILE A 220 24.75 -14.75 -4.67
CA ILE A 220 25.99 -14.21 -4.08
C ILE A 220 27.24 -14.70 -4.82
N LEU A 221 27.15 -15.80 -5.58
CA LEU A 221 28.29 -16.38 -6.29
C LEU A 221 28.28 -16.04 -7.78
N GLY A 222 28.24 -14.74 -8.08
CA GLY A 222 28.47 -14.22 -9.41
C GLY A 222 29.96 -14.12 -9.77
N GLY A 223 30.49 -15.19 -10.38
CA GLY A 223 31.33 -15.08 -11.58
C GLY A 223 32.85 -15.04 -11.45
N THR A 224 33.52 -16.01 -12.09
CA THR A 224 34.66 -15.74 -12.99
C THR A 224 34.78 -16.88 -14.01
N ALA A 225 34.98 -16.50 -15.27
CA ALA A 225 35.23 -17.37 -16.40
C ALA A 225 36.44 -18.30 -16.19
N GLY A 226 36.33 -19.53 -16.69
CA GLY A 226 37.43 -20.49 -16.68
C GLY A 226 37.09 -21.72 -17.53
N SER A 227 37.42 -21.63 -18.81
CA SER A 227 37.55 -22.77 -19.72
C SER A 227 38.40 -23.88 -19.07
N TYR A 228 37.88 -25.10 -18.92
CA TYR A 228 38.65 -26.35 -18.97
C TYR A 228 37.69 -27.52 -19.22
N GLY A 229 37.83 -28.14 -20.39
CA GLY A 229 37.28 -29.47 -20.66
C GLY A 229 38.11 -30.56 -19.99
N GLY A 230 37.50 -31.74 -19.81
CA GLY A 230 38.25 -32.97 -19.57
C GLY A 230 37.70 -33.89 -18.49
N ARG A 231 37.02 -34.95 -18.93
CA ARG A 231 37.23 -36.36 -18.54
C ARG A 231 37.30 -36.73 -17.04
N GLY A 232 36.31 -37.52 -16.62
CA GLY A 232 36.53 -38.89 -16.13
C GLY A 232 36.55 -39.17 -14.62
N SER A 233 36.20 -40.42 -14.31
CA SER A 233 36.31 -41.19 -13.04
C SER A 233 35.43 -40.75 -11.87
N LEU A 234 34.45 -41.55 -11.43
CA LEU A 234 34.55 -42.83 -10.69
C LEU A 234 35.10 -42.69 -9.26
N LEU A 235 34.30 -43.25 -8.34
CA LEU A 235 34.67 -43.85 -7.05
C LEU A 235 34.88 -42.93 -5.84
N ASN A 236 33.97 -43.16 -4.87
CA ASN A 236 34.30 -43.63 -3.52
C ASN A 236 35.04 -42.67 -2.57
N ALA A 237 34.32 -42.15 -1.57
CA ALA A 237 34.85 -42.00 -0.21
C ALA A 237 33.75 -41.60 0.80
N LEU A 238 33.42 -42.58 1.65
CA LEU A 238 33.19 -42.47 3.09
C LEU A 238 31.92 -41.78 3.66
N LEU A 239 31.20 -42.65 4.38
CA LEU A 239 30.14 -42.49 5.40
C LEU A 239 28.70 -42.38 4.90
#